data_AF-A0A4U9HQQ9-F1
#
_entry.id   AF-A0A4U9HQQ9-F1
#
_cell.length_a   1.000
_cell.length_b   1.000
_cell.length_c   1.000
_cell.angle_alpha   90.00
_cell.angle_beta   90.00
_cell.angle_gamma   90.00
#
_symmetry.space_group_name_H-M   'P 1'
#
loop_
_entity.id
_entity.type
_entity.pdbx_description
1 polymer ?
#
loop_
_entity_poly.entity_id
_entity_poly.type
_entity_poly.pdbx_seq_one_letter_code
_entity_poly.pdbx_strand_id
1 'polypeptide(L)'
;MLDSNGSVFYSRNGQFSLDENRNLVNMQGLQLTGYPAAGSPPTVQTGANPQAITIPNDLMPAKATSTAAQQINLNSTDSVPNIAF
;
A
#
# COMPACT_ATOMS: atom_id res chain seq x y z
N MET A 1 -14.98 7.28 -12.94
CA MET A 1 -15.12 5.89 -13.41
C MET A 1 -14.99 5.88 -14.92
N LEU A 2 -14.43 4.82 -15.50
CA LEU A 2 -14.23 4.68 -16.94
C LEU A 2 -15.10 3.55 -17.48
N ASP A 3 -15.65 3.72 -18.69
CA ASP A 3 -16.14 2.60 -19.49
C ASP A 3 -14.99 1.96 -20.30
N SER A 4 -15.30 0.90 -21.04
CA SER A 4 -14.34 0.25 -21.94
C SER A 4 -13.89 1.13 -23.11
N ASN A 5 -14.59 2.24 -23.38
CA ASN A 5 -14.27 3.20 -24.44
C ASN A 5 -13.46 4.40 -23.93
N GLY A 6 -13.14 4.47 -22.63
CA GLY A 6 -12.41 5.56 -22.01
C GLY A 6 -13.25 6.79 -21.63
N SER A 7 -14.59 6.70 -21.70
CA SER A 7 -15.50 7.77 -21.29
C SER A 7 -15.51 7.91 -19.77
N VAL A 8 -15.45 9.15 -19.28
CA VAL A 8 -15.41 9.45 -17.84
C VAL A 8 -16.83 9.66 -17.29
N PHE A 9 -17.19 8.88 -16.28
CA PHE A 9 -18.45 8.97 -15.56
C PHE A 9 -18.24 9.26 -14.06
N TYR A 10 -19.20 9.96 -13.47
CA TYR A 10 -19.27 10.25 -12.05
C TYR A 10 -20.49 9.55 -11.45
N SER A 11 -20.31 8.89 -10.30
CA SER A 11 -21.37 8.19 -9.58
C SER A 11 -21.24 8.43 -8.08
N ARG A 12 -22.36 8.41 -7.37
CA ARG A 12 -22.43 8.39 -5.90
C ARG A 12 -22.72 7.01 -5.32
N ASN A 13 -23.08 6.04 -6.16
CA ASN A 13 -23.30 4.67 -5.70
C ASN A 13 -21.94 4.02 -5.39
N GLY A 14 -21.75 3.60 -4.13
CA GLY A 14 -20.51 3.02 -3.62
C GLY A 14 -20.43 1.50 -3.62
N GLN A 15 -21.35 0.82 -4.31
CA GLN A 15 -21.31 -0.64 -4.45
C GLN A 15 -20.29 -1.03 -5.52
N PHE A 16 -19.22 -1.69 -5.09
CA PHE A 16 -18.12 -2.14 -5.95
C PHE A 16 -17.82 -3.63 -5.72
N SER A 17 -17.35 -4.29 -6.76
CA SER A 17 -16.86 -5.67 -6.75
C SER A 17 -15.53 -5.76 -7.51
N LEU A 18 -14.80 -6.85 -7.29
CA LEU A 18 -13.62 -7.19 -8.08
C LEU A 18 -14.03 -7.98 -9.32
N ASP A 19 -13.51 -7.60 -10.48
CA ASP A 19 -13.64 -8.39 -11.71
C ASP A 19 -12.54 -9.46 -11.83
N GLU A 20 -12.59 -10.27 -12.89
CA GLU A 20 -11.59 -11.32 -13.18
C GLU A 20 -10.18 -10.75 -13.42
N ASN A 21 -10.10 -9.52 -13.93
CA ASN A 21 -8.87 -8.78 -14.15
C ASN A 21 -8.39 -8.03 -12.89
N ARG A 22 -9.08 -8.25 -11.76
CA ARG A 22 -8.76 -7.69 -10.43
C ARG A 22 -8.87 -6.17 -10.37
N ASN A 23 -9.69 -5.59 -11.23
CA ASN A 23 -10.09 -4.19 -11.18
C ASN A 23 -11.31 -4.00 -10.27
N LEU A 24 -11.41 -2.83 -9.66
CA LEU A 24 -12.63 -2.41 -8.97
C LEU A 24 -13.67 -1.94 -9.99
N VAL A 25 -14.78 -2.67 -10.09
CA VAL A 25 -15.90 -2.35 -10.99
C VAL A 25 -17.18 -2.09 -10.22
N ASN A 26 -18.07 -1.26 -10.76
CA ASN A 26 -19.45 -1.14 -10.25
C ASN A 26 -20.37 -2.21 -10.88
N MET A 27 -21.65 -2.21 -10.48
CA MET A 27 -22.66 -3.14 -11.01
C MET A 27 -22.92 -3.01 -12.52
N GLN A 28 -22.54 -1.88 -13.13
CA GLN A 28 -22.66 -1.64 -14.58
C GLN A 28 -21.37 -2.01 -15.34
N GLY A 29 -20.35 -2.53 -14.66
CA GLY A 29 -19.07 -2.89 -15.27
C GLY A 29 -18.13 -1.72 -15.54
N LEU A 30 -18.41 -0.52 -15.02
CA LEU A 30 -17.51 0.62 -15.11
C LEU A 30 -16.38 0.48 -14.10
N GLN A 31 -15.16 0.82 -14.51
CA GLN A 31 -13.97 0.75 -13.67
C GLN A 31 -13.82 1.98 -12.79
N LEU A 32 -13.56 1.78 -11.51
CA LEU A 32 -13.24 2.86 -10.58
C LEU A 32 -11.84 3.40 -10.87
N THR A 33 -11.72 4.72 -10.95
CA THR A 33 -10.46 5.42 -11.25
C THR A 33 -9.84 6.04 -10.00
N GLY A 34 -8.52 6.01 -9.91
CA GLY A 34 -7.74 6.63 -8.83
C GLY A 34 -6.28 6.84 -9.20
N TYR A 35 -5.47 7.27 -8.23
CA TYR A 35 -4.04 7.47 -8.44
C TYR A 35 -3.28 6.15 -8.33
N PRO A 36 -2.29 5.89 -9.21
CA PRO A 36 -1.47 4.70 -9.12
C PRO A 36 -0.52 4.76 -7.91
N ALA A 37 -0.18 3.59 -7.38
CA ALA A 37 0.90 3.43 -6.42
C ALA A 37 2.17 2.97 -7.15
N ALA A 38 3.30 3.63 -6.88
CA ALA A 38 4.58 3.30 -7.50
C ALA A 38 5.74 3.41 -6.50
N GLY A 39 6.87 2.76 -6.82
CA GLY A 39 8.07 2.73 -5.99
C GLY A 39 8.15 1.51 -5.06
N SER A 40 9.26 1.42 -4.31
CA SER A 40 9.49 0.39 -3.28
C SER A 40 10.12 1.06 -2.05
N PRO A 41 9.37 1.31 -0.97
CA PRO A 41 7.95 0.97 -0.75
C PRO A 41 6.99 1.74 -1.68
N PRO A 42 5.84 1.14 -2.10
CA PRO A 42 4.87 1.82 -2.94
C PRO A 42 4.28 3.05 -2.27
N THR A 43 4.18 4.15 -3.00
CA THR A 43 3.58 5.41 -2.57
C THR A 43 2.62 5.94 -3.64
N VAL A 44 1.55 6.61 -3.20
CA VAL A 44 0.52 7.15 -4.09
C VAL A 44 1.08 8.34 -4.87
N GLN A 45 0.98 8.28 -6.20
CA GLN A 45 1.42 9.36 -7.08
C GLN A 45 0.27 10.32 -7.36
N THR A 46 0.04 11.28 -6.47
CA THR A 46 -1.09 12.24 -6.57
C THR A 46 -0.98 13.21 -7.74
N GLY A 47 0.22 13.37 -8.32
CA GLY A 47 0.43 14.16 -9.54
C GLY A 47 0.30 13.37 -10.84
N ALA A 48 0.10 12.04 -10.76
CA ALA A 48 -0.10 11.21 -11.94
C ALA A 48 -1.55 11.29 -12.44
N ASN A 49 -1.75 10.99 -13.73
CA ASN A 49 -3.09 10.88 -14.28
C ASN A 49 -3.85 9.74 -13.57
N PRO A 50 -5.14 9.95 -13.21
CA PRO A 50 -5.98 8.88 -12.69
C PRO A 50 -6.10 7.71 -13.68
N GLN A 51 -5.95 6.50 -13.18
CA GLN A 51 -6.06 5.24 -13.92
C GLN A 51 -7.04 4.30 -13.22
N ALA A 52 -7.45 3.21 -13.86
CA ALA A 52 -8.28 2.19 -13.23
C ALA A 52 -7.57 1.61 -11.99
N ILE A 53 -8.32 1.43 -10.89
CA ILE A 53 -7.78 0.83 -9.67
C ILE A 53 -7.79 -0.70 -9.83
N THR A 54 -6.59 -1.28 -9.80
CA THR A 54 -6.35 -2.72 -9.79
C THR A 54 -5.79 -3.15 -8.43
N ILE A 55 -6.26 -4.27 -7.91
CA ILE A 55 -5.79 -4.86 -6.65
C ILE A 55 -5.01 -6.15 -7.00
N PRO A 56 -3.67 -6.10 -7.20
CA PRO A 56 -2.86 -7.28 -7.51
C PRO A 56 -2.73 -8.25 -6.31
N ASN A 57 -2.31 -9.48 -6.59
CA ASN A 57 -2.16 -10.61 -5.63
C ASN A 57 -0.72 -11.10 -5.64
N ASP A 58 0.16 -10.27 -6.22
CA ASP A 58 1.59 -10.48 -6.21
C ASP A 58 2.08 -10.56 -4.78
N LEU A 59 3.12 -11.35 -4.58
CA LEU A 59 3.76 -11.47 -3.27
C LEU A 59 4.43 -10.14 -2.91
N MET A 60 4.21 -9.69 -1.67
CA MET A 60 4.87 -8.50 -1.14
C MET A 60 6.35 -8.81 -0.83
N PRO A 61 7.32 -8.03 -1.37
CA PRO A 61 8.73 -8.27 -1.11
C PRO A 61 9.08 -7.96 0.35
N ALA A 62 10.02 -8.72 0.91
CA ALA A 62 10.55 -8.46 2.24
C ALA A 62 11.37 -7.16 2.28
N LYS A 63 11.35 -6.47 3.42
CA LYS A 63 12.17 -5.27 3.67
C LYS A 63 13.12 -5.54 4.83
N ALA A 64 14.43 -5.41 4.58
CA ALA A 64 15.44 -5.55 5.61
C ALA A 64 15.30 -4.47 6.71
N THR A 65 15.60 -4.84 7.95
CA THR A 65 15.63 -3.90 9.08
C THR A 65 16.71 -2.84 8.85
N SER A 66 16.30 -1.57 8.72
CA SER A 66 17.23 -0.44 8.56
C SER A 66 17.57 0.25 9.87
N THR A 67 16.66 0.20 10.83
CA THR A 67 16.80 0.86 12.13
C THR A 67 16.24 -0.07 13.21
N ALA A 68 16.95 -0.14 14.33
CA ALA A 68 16.50 -0.81 15.54
C ALA A 68 16.72 0.17 16.70
N ALA A 69 15.73 0.28 17.57
CA ALA A 69 15.81 1.12 18.77
C ALA A 69 15.59 0.23 19.99
N GLN A 70 16.46 0.35 20.98
CA GLN A 70 16.33 -0.31 22.27
C GLN A 70 16.46 0.74 23.36
N GLN A 71 15.44 0.81 24.22
CA GLN A 71 15.45 1.64 25.40
C GLN A 71 15.49 0.73 26.63
N ILE A 72 16.51 0.91 27.47
CA ILE A 72 16.65 0.18 28.74
C ILE A 72 16.99 1.17 29.85
N ASN A 73 16.42 0.93 31.03
CA ASN A 73 16.75 1.66 32.24
C ASN A 73 17.74 0.81 33.02
N LEU A 74 18.99 1.25 33.09
CA LEU A 74 20.04 0.56 33.83
C LEU A 74 20.10 1.08 35.28
N ASN A 75 20.42 0.18 36.20
CA ASN A 75 20.62 0.54 37.61
C ASN A 75 21.96 1.29 37.76
N SER A 76 21.96 2.44 38.44
CA SER A 76 23.17 3.26 38.63
C SER A 76 24.20 2.67 39.58
N THR A 77 23.83 1.67 40.38
CA THR A 77 24.70 1.03 41.37
C THR A 77 25.13 -0.38 41.00
N ASP A 78 25.00 -0.77 39.73
CA ASP A 78 25.32 -2.13 39.31
C ASP A 78 26.83 -2.41 39.39
N SER A 79 27.19 -3.63 39.80
CA SER A 79 28.60 -4.00 40.02
C SER A 79 29.31 -4.36 38.73
N VAL A 80 30.62 -4.10 38.65
CA VAL A 80 31.43 -4.41 37.45
C VAL A 80 31.45 -5.92 37.17
N PRO A 81 31.14 -6.38 35.95
CA PRO A 81 31.17 -7.80 35.60
C PRO A 81 32.57 -8.39 35.70
N ASN A 82 32.69 -9.56 36.36
CA ASN A 82 33.96 -10.27 36.55
C ASN A 82 34.23 -11.33 35.46
N ILE A 83 33.98 -10.99 34.20
CA ILE A 83 34.32 -11.86 33.06
C ILE A 83 35.62 -11.38 32.42
N ALA A 84 36.67 -12.20 32.49
CA ALA A 84 37.94 -11.94 31.81
C ALA A 84 37.80 -12.17 30.30
N PHE A 85 38.45 -11.30 29.50
CA PHE A 85 38.60 -11.46 28.05
C PHE A 85 39.47 -12.66 27.70
#